data_AF-A0A260YXD8-F1
#
_entry.id   AF-A0A260YXD8-F1
#
_cell.length_a   1.000
_cell.length_b   1.000
_cell.length_c   1.000
_cell.angle_alpha   90.00
_cell.angle_beta   90.00
_cell.angle_gamma   90.00
#
_symmetry.space_group_name_H-M   'P 1'
#
loop_
_entity.id
_entity.type
_entity.pdbx_description
1 polymer ?
#
loop_
_entity_poly.entity_id
_entity_poly.type
_entity_poly.pdbx_seq_one_letter_code
_entity_poly.pdbx_strand_id
1 'polypeptide(L)'
;MILYIFFLLFHALNPYKIDLNTWKSSQIFDGFGAVSGGGVRRKNDGLQMLKVEMGGDDQSTEGTESSHESLKHEFSETNYEFQLIHEVRLLNPSIPICVLPWSFPGWLGKQPYENEKETAGYVVDWLRIGKEKWGFDTYCVGVWNERNFSESYVRSGFALS
;
A
#
# COMPACT_ATOMS: atom_id res chain seq x y z
N MET A 1 -68.08 41.69 -11.40
CA MET A 1 -67.74 40.65 -12.40
C MET A 1 -66.43 41.06 -13.04
N ILE A 2 -65.47 40.12 -13.17
CA ILE A 2 -64.20 40.19 -13.94
C ILE A 2 -63.07 40.99 -13.26
N LEU A 3 -61.83 40.52 -13.11
CA LEU A 3 -61.21 39.19 -13.00
C LEU A 3 -59.79 39.46 -12.44
N TYR A 4 -59.27 38.56 -11.60
CA TYR A 4 -57.95 38.62 -10.99
C TYR A 4 -56.82 38.43 -12.01
N ILE A 5 -55.73 39.20 -11.89
CA ILE A 5 -54.40 38.77 -12.36
C ILE A 5 -53.39 39.09 -11.24
N PHE A 6 -53.07 38.06 -10.45
CA PHE A 6 -51.93 38.05 -9.54
C PHE A 6 -50.67 37.74 -10.36
N PHE A 7 -49.72 38.67 -10.41
CA PHE A 7 -48.35 38.36 -10.82
C PHE A 7 -47.63 37.72 -9.62
N LEU A 8 -47.54 36.40 -9.61
CA LEU A 8 -46.64 35.67 -8.71
C LEU A 8 -45.21 35.82 -9.24
N LEU A 9 -44.47 36.78 -8.68
CA LEU A 9 -43.02 36.85 -8.78
C LEU A 9 -42.43 35.66 -8.01
N PHE A 10 -42.09 34.59 -8.74
CA PHE A 10 -41.23 33.54 -8.23
C PHE A 10 -39.88 34.15 -7.82
N HIS A 11 -39.65 34.23 -6.51
CA HIS A 11 -38.33 34.54 -5.97
C HIS A 11 -37.38 33.43 -6.40
N ALA A 12 -36.25 33.84 -6.98
CA ALA A 12 -35.18 32.97 -7.42
C ALA A 12 -34.80 31.99 -6.31
N LEU A 13 -34.76 30.72 -6.68
CA LEU A 13 -34.21 29.59 -5.94
C LEU A 13 -32.90 30.02 -5.28
N ASN A 14 -32.78 29.94 -3.96
CA ASN A 14 -31.50 30.01 -3.27
C ASN A 14 -30.63 28.86 -3.82
N PRO A 15 -29.61 29.10 -4.67
CA PRO A 15 -28.66 28.05 -4.93
C PRO A 15 -27.81 27.98 -3.66
N TYR A 16 -27.93 26.91 -2.89
CA TYR A 16 -27.00 26.65 -1.78
C TYR A 16 -25.57 26.65 -2.36
N LYS A 17 -24.86 27.78 -2.26
CA LYS A 17 -23.45 27.88 -2.60
C LYS A 17 -22.68 27.56 -1.33
N ILE A 18 -21.99 26.42 -1.35
CA ILE A 18 -21.06 26.04 -0.30
C ILE A 18 -19.82 26.93 -0.46
N ASP A 19 -19.57 27.80 0.51
CA ASP A 19 -18.38 28.66 0.53
C ASP A 19 -17.19 27.90 1.12
N LEU A 20 -16.31 27.42 0.24
CA LEU A 20 -15.12 26.64 0.58
C LEU A 20 -14.02 27.46 1.27
N ASN A 21 -14.10 28.81 1.23
CA ASN A 21 -13.07 29.68 1.82
C ASN A 21 -13.17 29.81 3.34
N THR A 22 -14.27 29.32 3.93
CA THR A 22 -14.52 29.33 5.37
C THR A 22 -14.01 28.07 6.09
N TRP A 23 -13.48 27.09 5.33
CA TRP A 23 -13.09 25.78 5.84
C TRP A 23 -11.66 25.82 6.34
N LYS A 24 -11.44 25.42 7.59
CA LYS A 24 -10.10 25.10 8.11
C LYS A 24 -9.63 23.79 7.48
N SER A 25 -8.33 23.69 7.19
CA SER A 25 -7.73 22.43 6.74
C SER A 25 -8.05 21.31 7.75
N SER A 26 -8.60 20.21 7.24
CA SER A 26 -8.91 19.00 8.02
C SER A 26 -7.70 18.04 7.97
N GLN A 27 -7.94 16.74 7.99
CA GLN A 27 -6.90 15.70 7.83
C GLN A 27 -6.01 15.96 6.60
N ILE A 28 -4.72 15.63 6.73
CA ILE A 28 -3.76 15.70 5.63
C ILE A 28 -4.12 14.62 4.61
N PHE A 29 -4.06 14.97 3.33
CA PHE A 29 -4.29 14.04 2.23
C PHE A 29 -2.99 13.35 1.83
N ASP A 30 -2.90 12.03 2.04
CA ASP A 30 -1.69 11.24 1.78
C ASP A 30 -1.58 10.72 0.33
N GLY A 31 -2.60 10.95 -0.50
CA GLY A 31 -2.61 10.61 -1.91
C GLY A 31 -3.54 9.46 -2.30
N PHE A 32 -3.63 9.19 -3.60
CA PHE A 32 -4.29 8.01 -4.16
C PHE A 32 -3.25 7.04 -4.77
N GLY A 33 -3.43 5.75 -4.53
CA GLY A 33 -2.48 4.72 -4.96
C GLY A 33 -3.17 3.51 -5.59
N ALA A 34 -2.37 2.64 -6.18
CA ALA A 34 -2.81 1.33 -6.66
C ALA A 34 -1.96 0.24 -5.99
N VAL A 35 -2.53 -0.95 -5.91
CA VAL A 35 -1.83 -2.15 -5.48
C VAL A 35 -1.34 -2.86 -6.74
N SER A 36 -0.04 -3.10 -6.82
CA SER A 36 0.49 -4.14 -7.70
C SER A 36 0.62 -5.42 -6.89
N GLY A 37 -0.08 -6.45 -7.35
CA GLY A 37 -0.15 -7.80 -6.81
C GLY A 37 -1.24 -8.54 -7.60
N GLY A 38 -0.97 -9.75 -8.10
CA GLY A 38 -1.92 -10.49 -8.94
C GLY A 38 -1.98 -10.10 -10.43
N GLY A 39 -0.89 -9.58 -11.01
CA GLY A 39 -0.63 -9.71 -12.45
C GLY A 39 -1.28 -8.72 -13.44
N VAL A 40 -1.46 -7.42 -13.13
CA VAL A 40 -1.91 -6.41 -14.13
C VAL A 40 -1.12 -5.09 -14.06
N ARG A 41 -0.72 -4.53 -15.23
CA ARG A 41 -0.06 -3.21 -15.38
C ARG A 41 -0.86 -2.25 -16.28
N ARG A 42 -1.06 -0.99 -15.87
CA ARG A 42 -1.39 0.15 -16.76
C ARG A 42 -0.57 1.39 -16.38
N LYS A 43 -0.28 2.26 -17.37
CA LYS A 43 0.87 3.17 -17.37
C LYS A 43 0.59 4.66 -17.05
N ASN A 44 -0.65 5.14 -16.93
CA ASN A 44 -0.90 6.61 -17.03
C ASN A 44 -2.05 7.18 -16.14
N ASP A 45 -2.13 6.78 -14.86
CA ASP A 45 -3.31 7.12 -14.03
C ASP A 45 -3.04 8.19 -12.94
N GLY A 46 -1.84 8.80 -12.91
CA GLY A 46 -1.50 9.85 -11.94
C GLY A 46 -1.15 9.36 -10.53
N LEU A 47 -0.69 8.10 -10.42
CA LEU A 47 -0.43 7.42 -9.15
C LEU A 47 0.44 8.25 -8.18
N GLN A 48 -0.04 8.45 -6.96
CA GLN A 48 0.65 9.22 -5.92
C GLN A 48 1.30 8.34 -4.85
N MET A 49 0.98 7.04 -4.82
CA MET A 49 1.57 6.03 -3.93
C MET A 49 1.53 4.67 -4.63
N LEU A 50 2.57 3.86 -4.43
CA LEU A 50 2.61 2.48 -4.90
C LEU A 50 2.58 1.53 -3.69
N LYS A 51 1.61 0.62 -3.66
CA LYS A 51 1.62 -0.53 -2.74
C LYS A 51 2.02 -1.78 -3.52
N VAL A 52 2.98 -2.55 -3.00
CA VAL A 52 3.41 -3.83 -3.55
C VAL A 52 3.16 -4.96 -2.56
N GLU A 53 2.97 -6.16 -3.09
CA GLU A 53 3.02 -7.40 -2.32
C GLU A 53 4.48 -7.75 -1.97
N MET A 54 4.69 -8.27 -0.76
CA MET A 54 5.89 -9.05 -0.45
C MET A 54 5.54 -10.52 -0.63
N GLY A 55 6.00 -11.09 -1.75
CA GLY A 55 5.77 -12.50 -2.09
C GLY A 55 6.30 -13.45 -1.00
N GLY A 56 5.62 -14.58 -0.85
CA GLY A 56 5.89 -15.58 0.18
C GLY A 56 5.79 -17.03 -0.30
N ASP A 57 5.93 -17.26 -1.61
CA ASP A 57 5.84 -18.58 -2.28
C ASP A 57 4.47 -19.27 -2.20
N ASP A 58 3.41 -18.55 -1.84
CA ASP A 58 2.05 -19.07 -1.77
C ASP A 58 1.09 -18.28 -2.67
N GLN A 59 -0.06 -18.88 -2.99
CA GLN A 59 -1.09 -18.31 -3.87
C GLN A 59 -1.72 -17.07 -3.21
N SER A 60 -1.57 -15.89 -3.82
CA SER A 60 -2.01 -14.62 -3.24
C SER A 60 -3.27 -14.00 -3.88
N THR A 61 -3.83 -14.60 -4.93
CA THR A 61 -5.24 -14.52 -5.44
C THR A 61 -5.26 -15.01 -6.89
N GLU A 62 -4.34 -14.51 -7.73
CA GLU A 62 -4.25 -14.79 -9.17
C GLU A 62 -2.91 -15.48 -9.57
N GLY A 63 -2.09 -15.87 -8.59
CA GLY A 63 -0.78 -16.50 -8.80
C GLY A 63 0.05 -16.57 -7.52
N THR A 64 1.18 -17.27 -7.60
CA THR A 64 2.21 -17.30 -6.55
C THR A 64 3.27 -16.23 -6.83
N GLU A 65 3.59 -15.41 -5.84
CA GLU A 65 4.72 -14.47 -5.92
C GLU A 65 5.92 -15.02 -5.14
N SER A 66 7.10 -15.00 -5.76
CA SER A 66 8.32 -15.59 -5.20
C SER A 66 8.79 -14.81 -3.97
N SER A 67 9.14 -15.55 -2.92
CA SER A 67 9.80 -15.01 -1.73
C SER A 67 11.22 -14.53 -2.04
N HIS A 68 11.68 -13.51 -1.33
CA HIS A 68 13.10 -13.13 -1.32
C HIS A 68 13.96 -14.12 -0.53
N GLU A 69 13.36 -15.06 0.20
CA GLU A 69 14.05 -16.08 0.98
C GLU A 69 13.19 -17.36 1.00
N SER A 70 13.07 -18.05 -0.15
CA SER A 70 12.30 -19.30 -0.26
C SER A 70 12.86 -20.44 0.60
N LEU A 71 14.18 -20.42 0.83
CA LEU A 71 14.89 -21.29 1.76
C LEU A 71 15.65 -20.42 2.76
N LYS A 72 15.65 -20.84 4.03
CA LYS A 72 16.30 -20.09 5.11
C LYS A 72 17.77 -19.80 4.78
N HIS A 73 18.15 -18.52 4.84
CA HIS A 73 19.45 -17.96 4.50
C HIS A 73 19.86 -18.04 3.02
N GLU A 74 18.93 -18.31 2.11
CA GLU A 74 19.13 -18.25 0.67
C GLU A 74 18.34 -17.07 0.08
N PHE A 75 19.02 -15.93 -0.08
CA PHE A 75 18.38 -14.70 -0.52
C PHE A 75 18.33 -14.57 -2.03
N SER A 76 17.13 -14.35 -2.57
CA SER A 76 16.93 -13.84 -3.93
C SER A 76 17.00 -12.32 -3.90
N GLU A 77 18.03 -11.77 -4.53
CA GLU A 77 18.21 -10.32 -4.66
C GLU A 77 17.39 -9.74 -5.83
N THR A 78 16.75 -10.58 -6.64
CA THR A 78 15.98 -10.19 -7.82
C THR A 78 14.53 -10.61 -7.68
N ASN A 79 13.65 -9.64 -7.42
CA ASN A 79 12.21 -9.83 -7.35
C ASN A 79 11.53 -8.91 -8.39
N TYR A 80 10.45 -9.40 -9.00
CA TYR A 80 9.64 -8.62 -9.94
C TYR A 80 9.13 -7.30 -9.31
N GLU A 81 8.75 -7.33 -8.04
CA GLU A 81 8.28 -6.13 -7.34
C GLU A 81 9.39 -5.08 -7.17
N PHE A 82 10.64 -5.52 -6.96
CA PHE A 82 11.79 -4.61 -6.95
C PHE A 82 12.01 -3.95 -8.33
N GLN A 83 11.87 -4.71 -9.41
CA GLN A 83 11.95 -4.17 -10.77
C GLN A 83 10.83 -3.16 -11.05
N LEU A 84 9.60 -3.47 -10.62
CA LEU A 84 8.47 -2.55 -10.75
C LEU A 84 8.71 -1.25 -9.97
N ILE A 85 9.14 -1.33 -8.71
CA ILE A 85 9.47 -0.16 -7.90
C ILE A 85 10.54 0.67 -8.58
N HIS A 86 11.59 0.03 -9.10
CA HIS A 86 12.66 0.72 -9.83
C HIS A 86 12.10 1.49 -11.03
N GLU A 87 11.31 0.85 -11.88
CA GLU A 87 10.72 1.48 -13.06
C GLU A 87 9.76 2.63 -12.71
N VAL A 88 8.94 2.46 -11.67
CA VAL A 88 8.03 3.51 -11.20
C VAL A 88 8.82 4.70 -10.64
N ARG A 89 9.91 4.46 -9.92
CA ARG A 89 10.79 5.52 -9.39
C ARG A 89 11.59 6.24 -10.46
N LEU A 90 11.88 5.63 -11.60
CA LEU A 90 12.44 6.35 -12.76
C LEU A 90 11.47 7.42 -13.28
N LEU A 91 10.16 7.24 -13.11
CA LEU A 91 9.13 8.19 -13.50
C LEU A 91 8.81 9.20 -12.38
N ASN A 92 8.78 8.74 -11.13
CA ASN A 92 8.52 9.57 -9.95
C ASN A 92 9.44 9.15 -8.78
N PRO A 93 10.63 9.77 -8.64
CA PRO A 93 11.60 9.40 -7.60
C PRO A 93 11.11 9.57 -6.16
N SER A 94 10.08 10.41 -5.95
CA SER A 94 9.52 10.75 -4.63
C SER A 94 8.25 9.94 -4.28
N ILE A 95 7.84 9.00 -5.13
CA ILE A 95 6.62 8.23 -4.87
C ILE A 95 6.78 7.40 -3.57
N PRO A 96 5.86 7.53 -2.60
CA PRO A 96 5.82 6.66 -1.42
C PRO A 96 5.60 5.20 -1.82
N ILE A 97 6.42 4.31 -1.26
CA ILE A 97 6.34 2.86 -1.48
C ILE A 97 5.84 2.19 -0.21
N CYS A 98 4.73 1.48 -0.31
CA CYS A 98 4.18 0.68 0.78
C CYS A 98 4.28 -0.81 0.46
N VAL A 99 4.67 -1.61 1.44
CA VAL A 99 4.87 -3.05 1.27
C VAL A 99 3.98 -3.79 2.26
N LEU A 100 3.35 -4.88 1.84
CA LEU A 100 2.55 -5.72 2.74
C LEU A 100 2.80 -7.20 2.40
N PRO A 101 3.09 -8.06 3.39
CA PRO A 101 3.13 -9.50 3.19
C PRO A 101 1.72 -10.09 3.03
N TRP A 102 1.54 -10.93 2.01
CA TRP A 102 0.34 -11.74 1.82
C TRP A 102 0.52 -13.15 2.36
N SER A 103 1.69 -13.74 2.10
CA SER A 103 2.08 -15.07 2.55
C SER A 103 3.50 -15.04 3.10
N PHE A 104 3.89 -16.15 3.74
CA PHE A 104 5.22 -16.34 4.28
C PHE A 104 5.71 -17.74 3.87
N PRO A 105 7.00 -17.90 3.55
CA PRO A 105 7.55 -19.17 3.14
C PRO A 105 7.45 -20.22 4.26
N GLY A 106 7.21 -21.48 3.88
CA GLY A 106 6.88 -22.54 4.83
C GLY A 106 7.97 -22.87 5.87
N TRP A 107 9.22 -22.45 5.65
CA TRP A 107 10.30 -22.64 6.62
C TRP A 107 10.16 -21.74 7.86
N LEU A 108 9.39 -20.65 7.79
CA LEU A 108 9.05 -19.79 8.92
C LEU A 108 7.99 -20.40 9.85
N GLY A 109 7.43 -21.56 9.48
CA GLY A 109 6.38 -22.26 10.22
C GLY A 109 5.05 -22.24 9.50
N LYS A 110 4.03 -22.83 10.13
CA LYS A 110 2.68 -22.90 9.55
C LYS A 110 1.90 -21.61 9.71
N GLN A 111 2.29 -20.79 10.67
CA GLN A 111 1.73 -19.47 10.94
C GLN A 111 2.87 -18.48 11.21
N PRO A 112 2.78 -17.23 10.71
CA PRO A 112 3.86 -16.25 10.81
C PRO A 112 4.20 -15.80 12.22
N TYR A 113 3.33 -16.05 13.21
CA TYR A 113 3.56 -15.64 14.60
C TYR A 113 4.05 -16.77 15.50
N GLU A 114 4.29 -17.98 14.96
CA GLU A 114 4.94 -19.06 15.72
C GLU A 114 6.36 -18.66 16.16
N ASN A 115 7.07 -17.92 15.29
CA ASN A 115 8.35 -17.30 15.60
C ASN A 115 8.39 -15.85 15.11
N GLU A 116 7.79 -14.96 15.88
CA GLU A 116 7.65 -13.54 15.53
C GLU A 116 8.98 -12.83 15.25
N LYS A 117 10.07 -13.27 15.90
CA LYS A 117 11.39 -12.67 15.70
C LYS A 117 11.98 -13.07 14.35
N GLU A 118 11.84 -14.33 13.95
CA GLU A 118 12.29 -14.78 12.63
C GLU A 118 11.43 -14.17 11.52
N THR A 119 10.12 -14.10 11.69
CA THR A 119 9.23 -13.45 10.74
C THR A 119 9.51 -11.96 10.60
N ALA A 120 9.80 -11.26 11.71
CA ALA A 120 10.19 -9.85 11.65
C ALA A 120 11.55 -9.68 10.95
N GLY A 121 12.50 -10.58 11.21
CA GLY A 121 13.78 -10.63 10.50
C GLY A 121 13.62 -10.82 9.00
N TYR A 122 12.77 -11.76 8.57
CA TYR A 122 12.42 -11.99 7.16
C TYR A 122 11.93 -10.72 6.48
N VAL A 123 11.00 -9.99 7.10
CA VAL A 123 10.49 -8.72 6.55
C VAL A 123 11.60 -7.66 6.48
N VAL A 124 12.42 -7.53 7.53
CA VAL A 124 13.56 -6.59 7.57
C VAL A 124 14.58 -6.90 6.47
N ASP A 125 14.85 -8.18 6.19
CA ASP A 125 15.77 -8.58 5.13
C ASP A 125 15.27 -8.17 3.73
N TRP A 126 13.97 -8.23 3.47
CA TRP A 126 13.40 -7.71 2.21
C TRP A 126 13.65 -6.20 2.09
N LEU A 127 13.40 -5.44 3.16
CA LEU A 127 13.61 -3.98 3.19
C LEU A 127 15.09 -3.63 3.00
N ARG A 128 15.96 -4.40 3.65
CA ARG A 128 17.42 -4.26 3.52
C ARG A 128 17.88 -4.51 2.09
N ILE A 129 17.41 -5.57 1.44
CA ILE A 129 17.72 -5.85 0.01
C ILE A 129 17.22 -4.71 -0.89
N GLY A 130 15.99 -4.24 -0.68
CA GLY A 130 15.43 -3.12 -1.44
C GLY A 130 16.27 -1.85 -1.33
N LYS A 131 16.79 -1.54 -0.13
CA LYS A 131 17.67 -0.41 0.10
C LYS A 131 19.07 -0.61 -0.49
N GLU A 132 19.72 -1.71 -0.15
CA GLU A 132 21.13 -1.96 -0.47
C GLU A 132 21.37 -2.29 -1.95
N LYS A 133 20.44 -3.01 -2.59
CA LYS A 133 20.59 -3.49 -3.97
C LYS A 133 19.79 -2.67 -4.98
N TRP A 134 18.61 -2.19 -4.60
CA TRP A 134 17.69 -1.51 -5.50
C TRP A 134 17.57 0.00 -5.25
N GLY A 135 18.15 0.51 -4.17
CA GLY A 135 18.27 1.94 -3.89
C GLY A 135 16.95 2.64 -3.58
N PHE A 136 15.97 1.93 -2.99
CA PHE A 136 14.72 2.54 -2.55
C PHE A 136 14.47 2.32 -1.05
N ASP A 137 13.91 3.34 -0.40
CA ASP A 137 13.34 3.23 0.93
C ASP A 137 11.82 3.00 0.84
N THR A 138 11.28 2.33 1.86
CA THR A 138 9.83 2.11 2.03
C THR A 138 9.22 3.15 2.95
N TYR A 139 8.07 3.69 2.56
CA TYR A 139 7.29 4.63 3.35
C TYR A 139 6.44 3.93 4.41
N CYS A 140 5.86 2.77 4.09
CA CYS A 140 5.07 2.00 5.05
C CYS A 140 5.23 0.49 4.86
N VAL A 141 5.13 -0.26 5.97
CA VAL A 141 5.20 -1.72 5.98
C VAL A 141 3.99 -2.25 6.76
N GLY A 142 3.21 -3.12 6.12
CA GLY A 142 2.07 -3.77 6.73
C GLY A 142 2.44 -5.07 7.45
N VAL A 143 1.45 -5.69 8.11
CA VAL A 143 1.66 -6.86 8.97
C VAL A 143 1.37 -8.16 8.23
N TRP A 144 0.10 -8.46 7.98
CA TRP A 144 -0.33 -9.62 7.22
C TRP A 144 -1.70 -9.35 6.60
N ASN A 145 -1.82 -9.44 5.28
CA ASN A 145 -3.01 -9.01 4.57
C ASN A 145 -4.27 -9.82 5.00
N GLU A 146 -5.33 -9.12 5.40
CA GLU A 146 -6.65 -9.70 5.74
C GLU A 146 -6.59 -10.86 6.76
N ARG A 147 -5.63 -10.80 7.68
CA ARG A 147 -5.48 -11.77 8.76
C ARG A 147 -5.35 -11.05 10.09
N ASN A 148 -5.53 -11.80 11.18
CA ASN A 148 -5.28 -11.27 12.51
C ASN A 148 -3.82 -10.84 12.64
N PHE A 149 -3.59 -9.77 13.39
CA PHE A 149 -2.24 -9.33 13.75
C PHE A 149 -1.86 -9.82 15.14
N SER A 150 -0.56 -9.93 15.40
CA SER A 150 -0.01 -10.09 16.75
C SER A 150 0.61 -8.78 17.22
N GLU A 151 0.24 -8.32 18.43
CA GLU A 151 0.83 -7.10 19.00
C GLU A 151 2.32 -7.29 19.33
N SER A 152 2.71 -8.48 19.80
CA SER A 152 4.10 -8.79 20.11
C SER A 152 4.97 -8.82 18.85
N TYR A 153 4.44 -9.30 17.73
CA TYR A 153 5.08 -9.21 16.42
C TYR A 153 5.28 -7.77 15.96
N VAL A 154 4.25 -6.93 16.05
CA VAL A 154 4.37 -5.52 15.66
C VAL A 154 5.45 -4.83 16.50
N ARG A 155 5.48 -5.09 17.81
CA ARG A 155 6.51 -4.54 18.71
C ARG A 155 7.92 -5.09 18.43
N SER A 156 8.06 -6.36 18.05
CA SER A 156 9.36 -6.94 17.73
C SER A 156 9.95 -6.35 16.44
N GLY A 157 9.11 -6.07 15.43
CA GLY A 157 9.52 -5.39 14.20
C GLY A 157 10.14 -4.01 14.47
N PHE A 158 9.51 -3.19 15.32
CA PHE A 158 10.06 -1.89 15.74
C PHE A 158 11.38 -1.98 16.52
N ALA A 159 11.68 -3.13 17.13
CA ALA A 159 12.92 -3.32 17.89
C ALA A 159 14.12 -3.73 17.00
N LEU A 160 13.87 -4.08 15.73
CA LEU A 160 14.87 -4.54 14.76
C LEU A 160 15.22 -3.47 13.70
N SER A 161 14.41 -2.42 13.57
CA SER A 161 14.60 -1.26 12.68
C SER A 161 15.45 -0.17 13.32
#